data_AF-A0A8R1IJF8-F1
#
_entry.id   AF-A0A8R1IJF8-F1
#
_cell.length_a   1.000
_cell.length_b   1.000
_cell.length_c   1.000
_cell.angle_alpha   90.00
_cell.angle_beta   90.00
_cell.angle_gamma   90.00
#
_symmetry.space_group_name_H-M   'P 1'
#
loop_
_entity.id
_entity.type
_entity.pdbx_description
1 polymer ?
#
loop_
_entity_poly.entity_id
_entity_poly.type
_entity_poly.pdbx_seq_one_letter_code
_entity_poly.pdbx_strand_id
1 'polypeptide(L)'
;MRLQPLTICEKAVITEALKSGKRFDFRHLEEFREVRLIVGAEVGTAICSIGNTKVMAAVSAHIAEPSPMRPHKGVINIDVDLSPMANY
;
A
#
# COMPACT_ATOMS: atom_id res chain seq x y z
N MET A 1 -19.39 5.05 1.52
CA MET A 1 -19.11 6.20 0.62
C MET A 1 -19.56 5.80 -0.78
N ARG A 2 -20.26 6.65 -1.55
CA ARG A 2 -20.65 6.28 -2.93
C ARG A 2 -19.43 6.43 -3.83
N LEU A 3 -19.00 5.33 -4.45
CA LEU A 3 -18.03 5.36 -5.54
C LEU A 3 -18.59 6.20 -6.68
N GLN A 4 -17.82 7.18 -7.17
CA GLN A 4 -18.20 7.90 -8.38
C GLN A 4 -18.14 6.93 -9.57
N PRO A 5 -19.21 6.81 -10.36
CA PRO A 5 -19.20 5.94 -11.52
C PRO A 5 -18.23 6.50 -12.58
N LEU A 6 -17.39 5.62 -13.13
CA LEU A 6 -16.48 5.96 -14.22
C LEU A 6 -17.27 6.27 -15.50
N THR A 7 -16.95 7.36 -16.19
CA THR A 7 -17.61 7.67 -17.46
C THR A 7 -17.10 6.78 -18.59
N ILE A 8 -17.94 6.54 -19.59
CA ILE A 8 -17.58 5.76 -20.78
C ILE A 8 -16.41 6.42 -21.53
N CYS A 9 -16.42 7.76 -21.59
CA CYS A 9 -15.37 8.54 -22.23
C CYS A 9 -14.02 8.39 -21.53
N GLU A 10 -13.96 8.51 -20.20
CA GLU A 10 -12.70 8.32 -19.44
C GLU A 10 -12.11 6.93 -19.68
N LYS A 11 -12.96 5.89 -19.65
CA LYS A 11 -12.53 4.51 -19.91
C LYS A 11 -11.95 4.36 -21.32
N ALA A 12 -12.61 4.91 -22.34
CA ALA A 12 -12.16 4.83 -23.73
C ALA A 12 -10.81 5.54 -23.90
N VAL A 13 -10.68 6.76 -23.37
CA VAL A 13 -9.45 7.56 -23.44
C VAL A 13 -8.27 6.87 -22.76
N ILE A 14 -8.49 6.25 -21.58
CA ILE A 14 -7.44 5.48 -20.91
C ILE A 14 -7.00 4.28 -21.74
N THR A 15 -7.95 3.58 -22.34
CA THR A 15 -7.66 2.37 -23.13
C THR A 15 -6.90 2.71 -24.41
N GLU A 16 -7.24 3.81 -25.08
CA GLU A 16 -6.53 4.28 -26.28
C GLU A 16 -5.12 4.78 -25.97
N ALA A 17 -4.93 5.52 -24.87
CA ALA A 17 -3.61 5.99 -24.44
C ALA A 17 -2.66 4.81 -24.17
N LEU A 18 -3.16 3.75 -23.52
CA LEU A 18 -2.37 2.54 -23.25
C LEU A 18 -1.97 1.80 -24.53
N LYS A 19 -2.83 1.73 -25.56
CA LYS A 19 -2.47 1.16 -26.87
C LYS A 19 -1.34 1.93 -27.55
N SER A 20 -1.26 3.23 -27.31
CA SER A 20 -0.16 4.09 -27.79
C SER A 20 1.10 4.05 -26.92
N GLY A 21 1.11 3.23 -25.85
CA GLY A 21 2.23 3.10 -24.91
C GLY A 21 2.37 4.29 -23.95
N LYS A 22 1.34 5.14 -23.82
CA LYS A 22 1.37 6.35 -22.99
C LYS A 22 0.55 6.19 -21.72
N ARG A 23 1.04 6.81 -20.65
CA ARG A 23 0.35 6.93 -19.36
C ARG A 23 0.06 8.42 -19.08
N PHE A 24 -1.00 8.70 -18.32
CA PHE A 24 -1.42 10.08 -18.02
C PHE A 24 -0.47 10.85 -17.10
N ASP A 25 0.36 10.13 -16.36
CA ASP A 25 1.38 10.68 -15.48
C ASP A 25 2.76 10.76 -16.16
N PHE A 26 2.81 10.59 -17.49
CA PHE A 26 4.01 10.69 -18.33
C PHE A 26 5.16 9.75 -17.96
N ARG A 27 4.91 8.77 -17.09
CA ARG A 27 5.88 7.75 -16.73
C ARG A 27 6.01 6.70 -17.83
N HIS A 28 7.17 6.06 -17.89
CA HIS A 28 7.33 4.86 -18.72
C HIS A 28 6.47 3.70 -18.20
N LEU A 29 6.24 2.69 -19.05
CA LEU A 29 5.45 1.51 -18.69
C LEU A 29 6.08 0.72 -17.52
N GLU A 30 7.40 0.72 -17.41
CA GLU A 30 8.16 0.00 -16.38
C GLU A 30 8.56 0.89 -15.19
N GLU A 31 8.22 2.18 -15.24
CA GLU A 31 8.64 3.15 -14.23
C GLU A 31 7.70 3.17 -13.03
N PHE A 32 8.28 3.05 -11.84
CA PHE A 32 7.56 3.11 -10.57
C PHE A 32 7.17 4.55 -10.20
N ARG A 33 6.26 4.72 -9.23
CA ARG A 33 6.01 6.07 -8.66
C ARG A 33 7.15 6.42 -7.73
N GLU A 34 7.33 7.70 -7.46
CA GLU A 34 8.27 8.13 -6.43
C GLU A 34 7.97 7.43 -5.09
N VAL A 35 8.98 6.74 -4.55
CA VAL A 35 8.91 6.05 -3.26
C VAL A 35 9.59 6.93 -2.23
N ARG A 36 8.86 7.26 -1.16
CA ARG A 36 9.42 7.93 0.01
C ARG A 36 9.17 7.10 1.24
N LEU A 37 10.21 6.89 2.02
CA LEU A 37 10.16 6.19 3.29
C LEU A 37 10.52 7.18 4.39
N ILE A 38 9.60 7.36 5.34
CA ILE A 38 9.79 8.19 6.52
C ILE A 38 9.75 7.26 7.72
N VAL A 39 10.88 7.11 8.41
CA VAL A 39 10.95 6.38 9.67
C VAL A 39 10.49 7.32 10.78
N GLY A 40 9.54 6.87 11.60
CA GLY A 40 8.97 7.67 12.67
C GLY A 40 9.92 7.88 13.84
N ALA A 41 9.55 8.78 14.75
CA ALA A 41 10.31 9.00 15.99
C ALA A 41 10.22 7.81 16.95
N GLU A 42 9.11 7.07 16.92
CA GLU A 42 8.92 5.87 17.72
C GLU A 42 9.54 4.64 17.03
N VAL A 43 10.22 3.82 17.83
CA VAL A 43 10.86 2.60 17.35
C VAL A 43 9.81 1.65 16.78
N GLY A 44 10.08 1.13 15.58
CA GLY A 44 9.17 0.20 14.91
C GLY A 44 8.06 0.88 14.10
N THR A 45 8.05 2.20 13.98
CA THR A 45 7.07 2.93 13.14
C THR A 45 7.70 3.44 11.84
N ALA A 46 6.99 3.26 10.73
CA ALA A 46 7.39 3.78 9.43
C ALA A 46 6.19 4.15 8.56
N ILE A 47 6.31 5.22 7.79
CA ILE A 47 5.33 5.64 6.79
C ILE A 47 6.00 5.55 5.42
N CYS A 48 5.40 4.78 4.53
CA CYS A 48 5.82 4.66 3.15
C CYS A 48 4.78 5.35 2.25
N SER A 49 5.25 6.17 1.31
CA SER A 49 4.40 6.78 0.29
C SER A 49 4.89 6.42 -1.11
N ILE A 50 3.97 5.97 -1.94
CA ILE A 50 4.18 5.65 -3.36
C ILE A 50 3.27 6.59 -4.16
N GLY A 51 3.82 7.74 -4.56
CA GLY A 51 3.02 8.87 -5.04
C GLY A 51 1.93 9.27 -4.03
N ASN A 52 0.65 9.15 -4.44
CA ASN A 52 -0.49 9.51 -3.59
C ASN A 52 -0.96 8.39 -2.65
N THR A 53 -0.41 7.18 -2.77
CA THR A 53 -0.75 6.06 -1.89
C THR A 53 0.16 6.09 -0.67
N LYS A 54 -0.42 6.11 0.54
CA LYS A 54 0.33 6.11 1.80
C LYS A 54 -0.04 4.90 2.65
N VAL A 55 0.95 4.29 3.28
CA VAL A 55 0.80 3.17 4.20
C VAL A 55 1.62 3.45 5.45
N MET A 56 1.05 3.18 6.62
CA MET A 56 1.73 3.22 7.91
C MET A 56 1.93 1.79 8.39
N ALA A 57 3.15 1.46 8.80
CA ALA A 57 3.50 0.19 9.43
C ALA A 57 4.00 0.46 10.84
N ALA A 58 3.54 -0.35 11.79
CA ALA A 58 3.98 -0.33 13.16
C ALA A 58 4.30 -1.77 13.60
N VAL A 59 5.44 -1.95 14.26
CA VAL A 59 5.89 -3.25 14.76
C VAL A 59 5.99 -3.17 16.28
N SER A 60 5.33 -4.10 16.96
CA SER A 60 5.44 -4.29 18.41
C SER A 60 5.90 -5.71 18.71
N ALA A 61 6.64 -5.87 19.80
CA ALA A 61 7.13 -7.15 20.26
C ALA A 61 6.88 -7.29 21.76
N HIS A 62 6.42 -8.45 22.19
CA HIS A 62 6.22 -8.78 23.60
C HIS A 62 6.66 -10.23 23.86
N ILE A 63 7.05 -10.52 25.10
CA ILE A 63 7.40 -11.88 25.52
C ILE A 63 6.09 -12.61 25.83
N ALA A 64 5.88 -13.76 25.18
CA ALA A 64 4.72 -14.61 25.37
C ALA A 64 5.15 -16.08 25.39
N GLU A 65 4.31 -16.94 25.98
CA GLU A 65 4.54 -18.38 25.96
C GLU A 65 4.43 -18.93 24.52
N PRO A 66 5.37 -19.77 24.08
CA PRO A 66 5.33 -20.35 22.75
C PRO A 66 4.21 -21.39 22.66
N SER A 67 3.70 -21.59 21.44
CA SER A 67 2.69 -22.62 21.19
C SER A 67 3.19 -24.01 21.59
N PRO A 68 2.36 -24.86 22.23
CA PRO A 68 2.75 -26.20 22.66
C PRO A 68 3.17 -27.10 21.49
N MET A 69 2.71 -26.82 20.26
CA MET A 69 3.16 -27.53 19.06
C MET A 69 4.58 -27.17 18.62
N ARG A 70 5.09 -25.98 18.97
CA ARG A 70 6.39 -25.45 18.49
C ARG A 70 7.09 -24.63 19.59
N PRO A 71 7.66 -25.27 20.63
CA PRO A 71 8.25 -24.57 21.77
C PRO A 71 9.54 -23.80 21.47
N HIS A 72 10.26 -24.14 20.39
CA HIS A 72 11.55 -23.54 20.04
C HIS A 72 11.46 -22.39 19.02
N LYS A 73 10.25 -21.91 18.70
CA LYS A 73 10.04 -20.86 17.68
C LYS A 73 9.12 -19.76 18.21
N GLY A 74 9.46 -18.51 17.89
CA GLY A 74 8.57 -17.36 18.09
C GLY A 74 7.47 -17.29 17.03
N VAL A 75 6.47 -16.43 17.28
CA VAL A 75 5.34 -16.19 16.39
C VAL A 75 5.42 -14.76 15.87
N ILE A 76 5.18 -14.58 14.57
CA ILE A 76 5.03 -13.27 13.93
C ILE A 76 3.64 -13.23 13.34
N ASN A 77 2.86 -12.23 13.75
CA ASN A 77 1.55 -11.96 13.18
C ASN A 77 1.64 -10.70 12.32
N ILE A 78 1.07 -10.76 11.12
CA ILE A 78 1.03 -9.66 10.17
C ILE A 78 -0.43 -9.38 9.90
N ASP A 79 -0.91 -8.26 10.43
CA ASP A 79 -2.27 -7.80 10.24
C ASP A 79 -2.28 -6.58 9.32
N VAL A 80 -3.23 -6.56 8.39
CA VAL A 80 -3.43 -5.44 7.46
C VAL A 80 -4.84 -4.93 7.63
N ASP A 81 -4.96 -3.66 8.03
CA ASP A 81 -6.24 -2.98 8.17
C ASP A 81 -6.41 -1.91 7.08
N LEU A 82 -7.61 -1.87 6.52
CA LEU A 82 -8.01 -0.90 5.50
C LEU A 82 -8.92 0.12 6.18
N SER A 83 -8.31 1.20 6.67
CA SER A 83 -9.02 2.28 7.36
C SER A 83 -10.17 2.81 6.48
N PRO A 84 -11.32 3.19 7.06
CA PRO A 84 -12.39 3.88 6.33
C PRO A 84 -11.94 5.20 5.68
N MET A 85 -10.82 5.78 6.14
CA MET A 85 -10.18 6.94 5.51
C MET A 85 -9.47 6.59 4.20
N ALA A 86 -9.02 5.34 4.06
CA ALA A 86 -8.52 4.81 2.81
C ALA A 86 -9.72 4.57 1.90
N ASN A 87 -9.99 5.53 1.02
CA ASN A 87 -11.09 5.44 0.08
C ASN A 87 -10.77 4.32 -0.93
N TYR A 88 -11.62 3.30 -0.96
CA TYR A 88 -11.55 2.15 -1.87
C TYR A 88 -12.72 2.18 -2.85
#